data_AF-A0A5B9Y7V3-F1
#
_entry.id   AF-A0A5B9Y7V3-F1
#
_cell.length_a   1.000
_cell.length_b   1.000
_cell.length_c   1.000
_cell.angle_alpha   90.00
_cell.angle_beta   90.00
_cell.angle_gamma   90.00
#
_symmetry.space_group_name_H-M   'P 1'
#
loop_
_entity.id
_entity.type
_entity.pdbx_description
1 polymer ?
#
loop_
_entity_poly.entity_id
_entity_poly.type
_entity_poly.pdbx_seq_one_letter_code
_entity_poly.pdbx_strand_id
1 'polypeptide(L)'
;MSKITEKTGSIEGLTVSATVLGELLSVTDRRVRQLAEEGIFRRVSKGRYLLPDSIKTYINMLKMENDIAASGGNNNLDLETEKAIHERIKRQQSEIKLALMRGEVHKSEDVEEVMTDMLASFRSKMMSLPSKLAPLLLNKSEATTVREVLTREILEVLMELKDYNPYDFYGEEYIEYDEGEVDNYEKEENHT
;
A
#
# COMPACT_ATOMS: atom_id res chain seq x y z
N MET A 1 28.77 12.99 62.32
CA MET A 1 30.01 13.16 61.54
C MET A 1 29.66 13.49 60.10
N SER A 2 30.31 14.55 59.60
CA SER A 2 30.36 15.14 58.25
C SER A 2 29.37 14.69 57.19
N LYS A 3 28.41 15.57 56.83
CA LYS A 3 27.77 15.53 55.51
C LYS A 3 28.69 16.25 54.52
N ILE A 4 29.32 15.48 53.65
CA ILE A 4 30.04 15.99 52.48
C ILE A 4 28.97 16.34 51.44
N THR A 5 28.61 17.62 51.34
CA THR A 5 27.91 18.16 50.17
C THR A 5 28.95 18.78 49.22
N GLU A 6 29.73 17.92 48.57
CA GLU A 6 30.54 18.33 47.42
C GLU A 6 29.68 18.21 46.16
N LYS A 7 29.61 19.31 45.39
CA LYS A 7 28.95 19.32 44.08
C LYS A 7 29.85 18.58 43.09
N THR A 8 29.50 17.35 42.75
CA THR A 8 30.20 16.60 41.71
C THR A 8 29.78 17.10 40.33
N GLY A 9 30.76 17.41 39.47
CA GLY A 9 30.52 18.00 38.14
C GLY A 9 30.13 17.00 37.05
N SER A 10 30.35 15.69 37.27
CA SER A 10 29.94 14.62 36.34
C SER A 10 29.75 13.29 37.08
N ILE A 11 28.74 12.52 36.67
CA ILE A 11 28.35 11.23 37.27
C ILE A 11 28.52 10.08 36.24
N GLU A 12 29.03 10.37 35.03
CA GLU A 12 29.01 9.48 33.85
C GLU A 12 29.75 8.14 34.04
N GLY A 13 30.63 8.02 35.04
CA GLY A 13 31.35 6.78 35.36
C GLY A 13 31.04 6.19 36.74
N LEU A 14 30.05 6.70 37.47
CA LEU A 14 29.80 6.28 38.86
C LEU A 14 29.21 4.86 38.89
N THR A 15 29.93 3.94 39.54
CA THR A 15 29.46 2.57 39.76
C THR A 15 29.06 2.35 41.21
N VAL A 16 27.92 1.67 41.41
CA VAL A 16 27.35 1.39 42.73
C VAL A 16 27.10 -0.11 42.92
N SER A 17 26.95 -0.54 44.18
CA SER A 17 26.56 -1.91 44.53
C SER A 17 25.05 -2.13 44.35
N ALA A 18 24.63 -3.40 44.31
CA ALA A 18 23.21 -3.76 44.23
C ALA A 18 22.38 -3.16 45.38
N THR A 19 22.96 -3.15 46.58
CA THR A 19 22.31 -2.67 47.80
C THR A 19 22.06 -1.17 47.75
N VAL A 20 23.07 -0.39 47.32
CA VAL A 20 22.95 1.06 47.16
C VAL A 20 21.97 1.42 46.03
N LEU A 21 22.01 0.68 44.92
CA LEU A 21 21.07 0.89 43.81
C LEU A 21 19.63 0.54 44.19
N GLY A 22 19.45 -0.53 44.97
CA GLY A 22 18.16 -0.96 45.47
C GLY A 22 17.54 0.04 46.45
N GLU A 23 18.33 0.52 47.41
CA GLU A 23 17.92 1.58 48.34
C GLU A 23 17.50 2.86 47.60
N LEU A 24 18.24 3.26 46.56
CA LEU A 24 17.94 4.47 45.79
C LEU A 24 16.64 4.35 44.99
N LEU A 25 16.40 3.21 44.36
CA LEU A 25 15.25 2.97 43.50
C LEU A 25 14.05 2.33 44.25
N SER A 26 14.17 2.16 45.58
CA SER A 26 13.17 1.50 46.42
C SER A 26 12.80 0.09 45.95
N VAL A 27 13.81 -0.67 45.50
CA VAL A 27 13.67 -2.07 45.05
C VAL A 27 14.63 -2.97 45.81
N THR A 28 14.30 -4.26 45.94
CA THR A 28 15.15 -5.21 46.67
C THR A 28 16.42 -5.56 45.88
N ASP A 29 17.52 -5.90 46.57
CA ASP A 29 18.76 -6.40 45.96
C ASP A 29 18.53 -7.56 45.00
N ARG A 30 17.54 -8.43 45.31
CA ARG A 30 17.12 -9.53 44.43
C ARG A 30 16.54 -8.99 43.12
N ARG A 31 15.65 -7.99 43.18
CA ARG A 31 15.06 -7.37 41.99
C ARG A 31 16.12 -6.63 41.17
N VAL A 32 17.12 -6.02 41.80
CA VAL A 32 18.25 -5.41 41.09
C VAL A 32 19.04 -6.44 40.29
N ARG A 33 19.30 -7.62 40.85
CA ARG A 33 20.00 -8.69 40.13
C ARG A 33 19.16 -9.22 38.96
N GLN A 34 17.86 -9.40 39.17
CA GLN A 34 16.94 -9.84 38.14
C GLN A 34 16.86 -8.84 36.98
N LEU A 35 16.69 -7.55 37.26
CA LEU A 35 16.66 -6.49 36.24
C LEU A 35 17.99 -6.37 35.48
N ALA A 36 19.11 -6.77 36.10
CA ALA A 36 20.38 -6.84 35.41
C ALA A 36 20.51 -8.08 34.51
N GLU A 37 19.90 -9.21 34.88
CA GLU A 37 19.80 -10.41 34.05
C GLU A 37 18.87 -10.17 32.84
N GLU A 38 17.79 -9.40 33.05
CA GLU A 38 16.87 -8.92 32.01
C GLU A 38 17.49 -7.83 31.10
N GLY A 39 18.73 -7.39 31.38
CA GLY A 39 19.45 -6.40 30.59
C GLY A 39 19.05 -4.93 30.83
N ILE A 40 18.13 -4.68 31.78
CA ILE A 40 17.62 -3.34 32.13
C ILE A 40 18.66 -2.55 32.92
N PHE A 41 19.33 -3.19 33.89
CA PHE A 41 20.42 -2.55 34.62
C PHE A 41 21.79 -2.85 34.00
N ARG A 42 22.57 -1.79 33.74
CA ARG A 42 23.88 -1.92 33.10
C ARG A 42 24.94 -2.36 34.12
N ARG A 43 25.26 -3.66 34.08
CA ARG A 43 26.32 -4.27 34.91
C ARG A 43 27.68 -4.11 34.26
N VAL A 44 28.61 -3.45 34.98
CA VAL A 44 30.00 -3.24 34.52
C VAL A 44 30.90 -4.38 34.96
N SER A 45 30.69 -4.92 36.17
CA SER A 45 31.42 -6.09 36.67
C SER A 45 30.63 -6.80 37.78
N LYS A 46 31.19 -7.84 38.43
CA LYS A 46 30.46 -8.63 39.45
C LYS A 46 30.02 -7.73 40.62
N GLY A 47 28.70 -7.51 40.72
CA GLY A 47 28.09 -6.69 41.76
C GLY A 47 28.24 -5.17 41.58
N ARG A 48 28.68 -4.68 40.41
CA ARG A 48 28.84 -3.25 40.13
C ARG A 48 27.97 -2.81 38.95
N TYR A 49 27.18 -1.77 39.17
CA TYR A 49 26.20 -1.24 38.21
C TYR A 49 26.51 0.21 37.90
N LEU A 50 26.40 0.58 36.62
CA LEU A 50 26.60 1.97 36.19
C LEU A 50 25.35 2.78 36.54
N LEU A 51 25.48 3.73 37.46
CA LEU A 51 24.35 4.41 38.06
C LEU A 51 23.52 5.25 37.07
N PRO A 52 24.11 6.14 36.24
CA PRO A 52 23.34 6.98 35.33
C PRO A 52 22.51 6.16 34.33
N ASP A 53 23.12 5.12 33.76
CA ASP A 53 22.48 4.29 32.73
C ASP A 53 21.39 3.42 33.35
N SER A 54 21.67 2.81 34.50
CA SER A 54 20.71 1.95 35.19
C SER A 54 19.45 2.73 35.61
N ILE A 55 19.60 3.97 36.09
CA ILE A 55 18.47 4.83 36.44
C ILE A 55 17.67 5.21 35.19
N LYS A 56 18.33 5.63 34.10
CA LYS A 56 17.65 6.03 32.85
C LYS A 56 16.83 4.88 32.27
N THR A 57 17.42 3.69 32.15
CA THR A 57 16.73 2.53 31.58
C THR A 57 15.57 2.07 32.47
N TYR A 58 15.72 2.13 33.80
CA TYR A 58 14.65 1.78 34.72
C TYR A 58 13.48 2.78 34.71
N ILE A 59 13.76 4.09 34.63
CA ILE A 59 12.70 5.09 34.45
C ILE A 59 11.96 4.87 33.12
N ASN A 60 12.68 4.55 32.05
CA ASN A 60 12.05 4.25 30.76
C ASN A 60 11.18 2.99 30.82
N MET A 61 11.63 1.94 31.50
CA MET A 61 10.84 0.73 31.75
C MET A 61 9.54 1.09 32.50
N LEU A 62 9.63 1.85 33.58
CA LEU A 62 8.45 2.26 34.35
C LEU A 62 7.50 3.15 33.54
N LYS A 63 8.02 4.04 32.70
CA LYS A 63 7.20 4.83 31.78
C LYS A 63 6.49 3.95 30.77
N MET A 64 7.19 2.97 30.18
CA MET A 64 6.60 2.04 29.23
C MET A 64 5.55 1.14 29.90
N GLU A 65 5.82 0.63 31.11
CA GLU A 65 4.84 -0.12 31.90
C GLU A 65 3.63 0.74 32.29
N ASN A 66 3.83 2.01 32.62
CA ASN A 66 2.75 2.94 32.93
C ASN A 66 1.98 3.36 31.68
N ASP A 67 2.64 3.55 30.54
CA ASP A 67 1.99 3.77 29.25
C ASP A 67 1.19 2.54 28.85
N ILE A 68 1.69 1.32 29.09
CA ILE A 68 0.96 0.06 28.86
C ILE A 68 -0.24 -0.07 29.83
N ALA A 69 -0.07 0.28 31.11
CA ALA A 69 -1.13 0.22 32.12
C ALA A 69 -2.19 1.31 31.93
N ALA A 70 -1.80 2.52 31.54
CA ALA A 70 -2.66 3.61 31.12
C ALA A 70 -3.32 3.33 29.77
N SER A 71 -2.66 2.54 28.92
CA SER A 71 -3.22 1.96 27.68
C SER A 71 -4.05 0.68 27.92
N GLY A 72 -4.40 0.38 29.18
CA GLY A 72 -5.43 -0.59 29.57
C GLY A 72 -6.85 -0.30 29.05
N GLY A 73 -6.97 0.53 28.00
CA GLY A 73 -8.18 0.79 27.21
C GLY A 73 -7.92 1.16 25.74
N ASN A 74 -6.69 1.07 25.21
CA ASN A 74 -6.36 1.60 23.87
C ASN A 74 -5.93 0.56 22.82
N ASN A 75 -5.61 -0.67 23.20
CA ASN A 75 -5.34 -1.74 22.24
C ASN A 75 -6.60 -2.16 21.46
N ASN A 76 -7.81 -2.00 22.01
CA ASN A 76 -9.03 -2.26 21.25
C ASN A 76 -9.28 -1.16 20.22
N LEU A 77 -9.00 0.11 20.53
CA LEU A 77 -9.20 1.21 19.58
C LEU A 77 -8.22 1.10 18.40
N ASP A 78 -6.95 0.79 18.64
CA ASP A 78 -5.97 0.63 17.55
C ASP A 78 -6.33 -0.58 16.67
N LEU A 79 -6.64 -1.72 17.29
CA LEU A 79 -6.99 -2.96 16.58
C LEU A 79 -8.36 -2.88 15.89
N GLU A 80 -9.32 -2.13 16.45
CA GLU A 80 -10.60 -1.80 15.82
C GLU A 80 -10.43 -0.81 14.66
N THR A 81 -9.52 0.17 14.78
CA THR A 81 -9.19 1.08 13.68
C THR A 81 -8.46 0.39 12.53
N GLU A 82 -7.50 -0.47 12.82
CA GLU A 82 -6.82 -1.29 11.81
C GLU A 82 -7.80 -2.25 11.13
N LYS A 83 -8.69 -2.90 11.90
CA LYS A 83 -9.77 -3.74 11.36
C LYS A 83 -10.73 -2.94 10.48
N ALA A 84 -11.12 -1.73 10.89
CA ALA A 84 -12.00 -0.87 10.10
C ALA A 84 -11.35 -0.42 8.78
N ILE A 85 -10.06 -0.08 8.81
CA ILE A 85 -9.28 0.24 7.60
C ILE A 85 -9.19 -0.99 6.70
N HIS A 86 -8.87 -2.16 7.26
CA HIS A 86 -8.77 -3.41 6.51
C HIS A 86 -10.11 -3.79 5.88
N GLU A 87 -11.22 -3.68 6.61
CA GLU A 87 -12.56 -3.97 6.10
C GLU A 87 -12.96 -2.98 4.98
N ARG A 88 -12.59 -1.70 5.13
CA ARG A 88 -12.79 -0.71 4.07
C ARG A 88 -12.00 -1.04 2.80
N ILE A 89 -10.73 -1.43 2.93
CA ILE A 89 -9.89 -1.83 1.80
C ILE A 89 -10.48 -3.09 1.14
N LYS A 90 -10.88 -4.08 1.94
CA LYS A 90 -11.49 -5.32 1.44
C LYS A 90 -12.79 -5.04 0.69
N ARG A 91 -13.63 -4.13 1.20
CA ARG A 91 -14.83 -3.67 0.50
C ARG A 91 -14.47 -3.04 -0.85
N GLN A 92 -13.53 -2.10 -0.87
CA GLN A 92 -13.09 -1.47 -2.12
C GLN A 92 -12.53 -2.48 -3.12
N GLN A 93 -11.76 -3.47 -2.65
CA GLN A 93 -11.26 -4.57 -3.48
C GLN A 93 -12.42 -5.40 -4.06
N SER A 94 -13.45 -5.70 -3.26
CA SER A 94 -14.64 -6.41 -3.76
C SER A 94 -15.45 -5.59 -4.77
N GLU A 95 -15.58 -4.28 -4.57
CA GLU A 95 -16.26 -3.38 -5.50
C GLU A 95 -15.51 -3.31 -6.84
N ILE A 96 -14.18 -3.15 -6.83
CA ILE A 96 -13.35 -3.16 -8.05
C ILE A 96 -13.43 -4.52 -8.75
N LYS A 97 -13.40 -5.63 -8.00
CA LYS A 97 -13.51 -6.98 -8.57
C LYS A 97 -14.87 -7.20 -9.22
N LEU A 98 -15.95 -6.72 -8.60
CA LEU A 98 -17.30 -6.78 -9.16
C LEU A 98 -17.39 -5.94 -10.44
N ALA A 99 -16.86 -4.73 -10.44
CA ALA A 99 -16.83 -3.86 -11.61
C ALA A 99 -16.02 -4.48 -12.76
N LEU A 100 -14.93 -5.19 -12.45
CA LEU A 100 -14.11 -5.90 -13.44
C LEU A 100 -14.85 -7.11 -14.03
N MET A 101 -15.55 -7.87 -13.18
CA MET A 101 -16.42 -8.97 -13.63
C MET A 101 -17.54 -8.48 -14.54
N ARG A 102 -18.10 -7.30 -14.27
CA ARG A 102 -19.12 -6.65 -15.12
C ARG A 102 -18.56 -6.00 -16.38
N GLY A 103 -17.23 -5.92 -16.53
CA GLY A 103 -16.60 -5.26 -17.67
C GLY A 103 -16.71 -3.72 -17.65
N GLU A 104 -16.99 -3.09 -16.51
CA GLU A 104 -17.03 -1.63 -16.37
C GLU A 104 -15.63 -1.03 -16.21
N VAL A 105 -14.69 -1.82 -15.69
CA VAL A 105 -13.27 -1.45 -15.53
C VAL A 105 -12.38 -2.50 -16.18
N HIS A 106 -11.27 -2.05 -16.75
CA HIS A 106 -10.30 -2.90 -17.44
C HIS A 106 -8.94 -2.81 -16.75
N LYS A 107 -8.14 -3.87 -16.86
CA LYS A 107 -6.75 -3.81 -16.40
C LYS A 107 -5.94 -2.98 -17.39
N SER A 108 -4.97 -2.24 -16.88
CA SER A 108 -4.08 -1.44 -17.73
C SER A 108 -3.32 -2.29 -18.75
N GLU A 109 -2.97 -3.53 -18.40
CA GLU A 109 -2.28 -4.49 -19.25
C GLU A 109 -3.13 -4.88 -20.47
N ASP A 110 -4.40 -5.26 -20.24
CA ASP A 110 -5.36 -5.60 -21.31
C ASP A 110 -5.58 -4.42 -22.25
N VAL A 111 -5.72 -3.20 -21.70
CA VAL A 111 -5.86 -1.97 -22.50
C VAL A 111 -4.60 -1.68 -23.31
N GLU A 112 -3.42 -1.85 -22.72
CA GLU A 112 -2.13 -1.61 -23.38
C GLU A 112 -1.95 -2.52 -24.59
N GLU A 113 -2.25 -3.82 -24.45
CA GLU A 113 -2.13 -4.80 -25.54
C GLU A 113 -3.01 -4.42 -26.73
N VAL A 114 -4.32 -4.25 -26.49
CA VAL A 114 -5.29 -3.92 -27.54
C VAL A 114 -4.96 -2.60 -28.23
N MET A 115 -4.62 -1.56 -27.45
CA MET A 115 -4.29 -0.25 -28.01
C MET A 115 -2.97 -0.26 -28.77
N THR A 116 -1.98 -1.02 -28.31
CA THR A 116 -0.70 -1.16 -28.99
C THR A 116 -0.87 -1.82 -30.35
N ASP A 117 -1.64 -2.91 -30.42
CA ASP A 117 -1.90 -3.63 -31.66
C ASP A 117 -2.72 -2.79 -32.65
N MET A 118 -3.74 -2.09 -32.16
CA MET A 118 -4.55 -1.18 -32.97
C MET A 118 -3.69 -0.04 -33.56
N LEU A 119 -2.87 0.62 -32.74
CA LEU A 119 -2.02 1.73 -33.18
C LEU A 119 -0.87 1.26 -34.08
N ALA A 120 -0.31 0.08 -33.83
CA ALA A 120 0.71 -0.52 -34.70
C ALA A 120 0.13 -0.82 -36.09
N SER A 121 -1.07 -1.38 -36.15
CA SER A 121 -1.77 -1.68 -37.40
C SER A 121 -2.12 -0.41 -38.17
N PHE A 122 -2.62 0.62 -37.48
CA PHE A 122 -2.88 1.94 -38.07
C PHE A 122 -1.62 2.56 -38.65
N ARG A 123 -0.53 2.57 -37.89
CA ARG A 123 0.75 3.13 -38.32
C ARG A 123 1.25 2.43 -39.59
N SER A 124 1.18 1.11 -39.63
CA SER A 124 1.58 0.31 -40.79
C SER A 124 0.81 0.71 -42.06
N LYS A 125 -0.51 0.87 -41.95
CA LYS A 125 -1.38 1.29 -43.07
C LYS A 125 -1.12 2.72 -43.51
N MET A 126 -0.97 3.65 -42.55
CA MET A 126 -0.64 5.03 -42.87
C MET A 126 0.70 5.15 -43.61
N MET A 127 1.68 4.31 -43.28
CA MET A 127 2.97 4.28 -43.98
C MET A 127 2.90 3.60 -45.35
N SER A 128 1.92 2.70 -45.59
CA SER A 128 1.72 2.05 -46.88
C SER A 128 0.87 2.89 -47.86
N LEU A 129 0.04 3.82 -47.34
CA LEU A 129 -0.80 4.71 -48.13
C LEU A 129 -0.02 5.49 -49.21
N PRO A 130 1.10 6.17 -48.93
CA PRO A 130 1.84 6.90 -49.96
C PRO A 130 2.30 6.01 -51.11
N SER A 131 2.78 4.80 -50.80
CA SER A 131 3.23 3.83 -51.79
C SER A 131 2.08 3.32 -52.68
N LYS A 132 0.88 3.15 -52.11
CA LYS A 132 -0.35 2.77 -52.83
C LYS A 132 -0.88 3.93 -53.70
N LEU A 133 -0.89 5.14 -53.14
CA LEU A 133 -1.50 6.32 -53.74
C LEU A 133 -0.64 6.97 -54.82
N ALA A 134 0.70 6.97 -54.67
CA ALA A 134 1.61 7.59 -55.62
C ALA A 134 1.38 7.16 -57.09
N PRO A 135 1.29 5.87 -57.44
CA PRO A 135 0.99 5.44 -58.81
C PRO A 135 -0.45 5.75 -59.27
N LEU A 136 -1.43 5.82 -58.37
CA LEU A 136 -2.83 6.14 -58.69
C LEU A 136 -3.05 7.63 -58.98
N LEU A 137 -2.24 8.48 -58.35
CA LEU A 137 -2.30 9.93 -58.48
C LEU A 137 -1.38 10.45 -59.60
N LEU A 138 -0.48 9.60 -60.12
CA LEU A 138 0.33 9.90 -61.29
C LEU A 138 -0.56 10.30 -62.48
N ASN A 139 -0.28 11.46 -63.07
CA ASN A 139 -1.04 12.08 -64.18
C ASN A 139 -2.47 12.54 -63.85
N LYS A 140 -2.86 12.66 -62.57
CA LYS A 140 -4.12 13.32 -62.19
C LYS A 140 -3.88 14.83 -62.05
N SER A 141 -4.51 15.62 -62.91
CA SER A 141 -4.36 17.09 -62.97
C SER A 141 -5.48 17.84 -62.24
N GLU A 142 -6.59 17.19 -61.92
CA GLU A 142 -7.71 17.81 -61.22
C GLU A 142 -7.60 17.63 -59.70
N ALA A 143 -7.50 18.75 -58.97
CA ALA A 143 -7.39 18.75 -57.51
C ALA A 143 -8.58 18.09 -56.81
N THR A 144 -9.79 18.21 -57.37
CA THR A 144 -11.01 17.58 -56.84
C THR A 144 -10.87 16.06 -56.80
N THR A 145 -10.49 15.46 -57.94
CA THR A 145 -10.27 14.02 -58.06
C THR A 145 -9.18 13.53 -57.11
N VAL A 146 -8.07 14.27 -56.95
CA VAL A 146 -6.98 13.91 -56.02
C VAL A 146 -7.48 13.88 -54.57
N ARG A 147 -8.23 14.92 -54.16
CA ARG A 147 -8.80 15.01 -52.81
C ARG A 147 -9.80 13.89 -52.53
N GLU A 148 -10.64 13.53 -53.48
CA GLU A 148 -11.61 12.43 -53.32
C GLU A 148 -10.90 11.08 -53.09
N VAL A 149 -9.87 10.78 -53.89
CA VAL A 149 -9.08 9.54 -53.74
C VAL A 149 -8.40 9.49 -52.37
N LEU A 150 -7.75 10.58 -51.95
CA LEU A 150 -7.11 10.67 -50.64
C LEU A 150 -8.11 10.51 -49.49
N THR A 151 -9.24 11.22 -49.56
CA THR A 151 -10.25 11.21 -48.50
C THR A 151 -10.86 9.81 -48.37
N ARG A 152 -11.15 9.14 -49.48
CA ARG A 152 -11.68 7.77 -49.49
C ARG A 152 -10.72 6.79 -48.83
N GLU A 153 -9.45 6.84 -49.18
CA GLU A 153 -8.43 5.92 -48.64
C GLU A 153 -8.14 6.18 -47.15
N ILE A 154 -8.14 7.44 -46.73
CA ILE A 154 -8.04 7.78 -45.30
C ILE A 154 -9.27 7.26 -44.52
N LEU A 155 -10.47 7.44 -45.08
CA LEU A 155 -11.70 6.94 -44.45
C LEU A 155 -11.72 5.41 -44.36
N GLU A 156 -11.20 4.71 -45.36
CA GLU A 156 -11.07 3.25 -45.34
C GLU A 156 -10.17 2.79 -44.19
N VAL A 157 -8.99 3.40 -44.02
CA VAL A 157 -8.07 3.10 -42.90
C VAL A 157 -8.71 3.44 -41.55
N LEU A 158 -9.49 4.52 -41.46
CA LEU A 158 -10.18 4.90 -40.22
C LEU A 158 -11.38 3.99 -39.90
N MET A 159 -12.08 3.47 -40.92
CA MET A 159 -13.16 2.51 -40.71
C MET A 159 -12.66 1.22 -40.11
N GLU A 160 -11.49 0.75 -40.54
CA GLU A 160 -10.87 -0.45 -39.97
C GLU A 160 -10.40 -0.25 -38.52
N LEU A 161 -10.16 1.00 -38.11
CA LEU A 161 -9.88 1.35 -36.71
C LEU A 161 -11.15 1.42 -35.84
N LYS A 162 -12.33 1.52 -36.46
CA LYS A 162 -13.60 1.82 -35.79
C LYS A 162 -14.28 0.58 -35.21
N ASP A 163 -13.81 -0.62 -35.51
CA ASP A 163 -14.37 -1.87 -34.97
C ASP A 163 -14.00 -2.03 -33.48
N TYR A 164 -14.42 -1.06 -32.66
CA TYR A 164 -14.39 -1.12 -31.21
C TYR A 164 -15.29 -2.27 -30.78
N ASN A 165 -14.67 -3.29 -30.23
CA ASN A 165 -15.34 -4.41 -29.64
C ASN A 165 -15.06 -4.42 -28.12
N PRO A 166 -16.05 -4.13 -27.26
CA PRO A 166 -15.88 -4.18 -25.81
C PRO A 166 -15.28 -5.49 -25.31
N TYR A 167 -15.60 -6.61 -25.99
CA TYR A 167 -15.12 -7.94 -25.65
C TYR A 167 -13.60 -8.08 -25.78
N ASP A 168 -12.94 -7.26 -26.61
CA ASP A 168 -11.48 -7.32 -26.78
C ASP A 168 -10.75 -6.79 -25.53
N PHE A 169 -11.43 -6.00 -24.68
CA PHE A 169 -10.86 -5.41 -23.47
C PHE A 169 -11.24 -6.19 -22.20
N TYR A 170 -12.02 -7.26 -22.30
CA TYR A 170 -12.43 -8.08 -21.16
C TYR A 170 -11.35 -9.12 -20.84
N GLY A 171 -10.84 -9.08 -19.62
CA GLY A 171 -9.93 -10.10 -19.10
C GLY A 171 -10.63 -11.41 -18.72
N GLU A 172 -9.86 -12.40 -18.27
CA GLU A 172 -10.34 -13.74 -17.91
C GLU A 172 -11.41 -13.76 -16.81
N GLU A 173 -11.48 -12.71 -15.99
CA GLU A 173 -12.43 -12.62 -14.88
C GLU A 173 -13.81 -12.07 -15.28
N TYR A 174 -14.02 -11.69 -16.55
CA TYR A 174 -15.31 -11.25 -17.04
C TYR A 174 -16.36 -12.35 -16.92
N ILE A 175 -17.53 -12.00 -16.41
CA ILE A 175 -18.69 -12.88 -16.33
C ILE A 175 -19.82 -12.16 -17.05
N GLU A 176 -20.47 -12.84 -17.98
CA GLU A 176 -21.68 -12.31 -18.62
C GLU A 176 -22.76 -12.15 -17.55
N TYR A 177 -22.99 -10.91 -17.13
CA TYR A 177 -23.91 -10.56 -16.07
C TYR A 177 -25.28 -10.31 -16.69
N ASP A 178 -26.21 -11.25 -16.53
CA ASP A 178 -27.62 -11.03 -16.86
C ASP A 178 -28.30 -10.33 -15.67
N GLU A 179 -28.61 -9.04 -15.82
CA GLU A 179 -29.34 -8.25 -14.82
C GLU A 179 -30.69 -8.87 -14.45
N GLY A 180 -31.25 -9.77 -15.30
CA GLY A 180 -32.52 -10.45 -15.06
C GLY A 180 -32.52 -11.56 -14.00
N GLU A 181 -31.36 -12.11 -13.61
CA GLU A 181 -31.30 -13.27 -12.69
C GLU A 181 -31.13 -12.92 -11.20
N VAL A 182 -30.75 -11.68 -10.88
CA VAL A 182 -30.43 -11.27 -9.49
C VAL A 182 -31.70 -10.94 -8.69
N ASP A 183 -32.76 -10.51 -9.37
CA ASP A 183 -34.03 -10.06 -8.76
C ASP A 183 -34.86 -11.22 -8.17
N ASN A 184 -34.40 -12.47 -8.33
CA ASN A 184 -35.05 -13.66 -7.81
C ASN A 184 -34.51 -14.08 -6.42
N TYR A 185 -33.31 -13.66 -6.03
CA TYR A 185 -32.72 -14.01 -4.72
C TYR A 185 -33.20 -13.11 -3.57
N GLU A 186 -33.58 -11.86 -3.83
CA GLU A 186 -34.12 -10.96 -2.79
C GLU A 186 -35.58 -11.27 -2.42
N LYS A 187 -36.30 -12.03 -3.25
CA LYS A 187 -37.70 -12.42 -2.98
C LYS A 187 -37.84 -13.68 -2.15
N GLU A 188 -36.83 -14.55 -2.11
CA GLU A 188 -36.90 -15.81 -1.36
C GLU A 188 -36.51 -15.68 0.12
N GLU A 189 -35.65 -14.73 0.51
CA GLU A 189 -35.31 -14.50 1.93
C GLU A 189 -36.39 -13.75 2.73
N ASN A 190 -37.33 -13.06 2.06
CA ASN A 190 -38.42 -12.32 2.72
C ASN A 190 -39.70 -13.16 2.92
N HIS A 191 -39.64 -14.49 2.74
CA HIS A 191 -40.80 -15.37 2.92
C HIS A 191 -40.55 -16.68 3.71
N THR A 192 -39.48 -16.75 4.50
CA THR A 192 -39.31 -17.80 5.53
C THR A 192 -39.30 -17.20 6.92
#